data_AF-A0A9D5TK06-F1
#
_entry.id   AF-A0A9D5TK06-F1
#
_cell.length_a   1.000
_cell.length_b   1.000
_cell.length_c   1.000
_cell.angle_alpha   90.00
_cell.angle_beta   90.00
_cell.angle_gamma   90.00
#
_symmetry.space_group_name_H-M   'P 1'
#
loop_
_entity.id
_entity.type
_entity.pdbx_description
1 polymer ?
#
loop_
_entity_poly.entity_id
_entity_poly.type
_entity_poly.pdbx_seq_one_letter_code
_entity_poly.pdbx_strand_id
1 'polypeptide(L)'
;MRIKKMLDRTLIYYLIVGVLNFIVCTGIMFMLFNMCGFSEHVAPVVNYALGSLIWYLACRYLLFRGTETTWQSMIRFTIEVLICYVLSYYIAAPLMSCWLLDYESVRNIFDFGGSDKITGNFEMTVGAIVYAVLNYFGQRYFVFSSRFEYHRKQQESTCGK
;
A
#
# COMPACT_ATOMS: atom_id res chain seq x y z
N MET A 1 18.67 14.21 -21.38
CA MET A 1 18.00 12.88 -21.28
C MET A 1 18.57 11.92 -20.22
N ARG A 2 19.59 12.28 -19.41
CA ARG A 2 20.16 11.40 -18.36
C ARG A 2 19.44 11.46 -16.99
N ILE A 3 18.56 12.43 -16.77
CA ILE A 3 17.91 12.68 -15.47
C ILE A 3 16.77 11.68 -15.15
N LYS A 4 16.08 11.12 -16.17
CA LYS A 4 15.13 10.02 -15.97
C LYS A 4 15.80 8.76 -15.39
N LYS A 5 17.03 8.46 -15.82
CA LYS A 5 17.69 7.17 -15.55
C LYS A 5 18.11 6.93 -14.09
N MET A 6 18.19 7.99 -13.28
CA MET A 6 18.67 7.92 -11.88
C MET A 6 17.56 8.15 -10.86
N LEU A 7 16.59 9.01 -11.17
CA LEU A 7 15.35 9.17 -10.39
C LEU A 7 14.48 7.90 -10.44
N ASP A 8 14.61 7.12 -11.52
CA ASP A 8 13.81 5.92 -11.70
C ASP A 8 14.34 4.70 -10.93
N ARG A 9 15.64 4.48 -10.73
CA ARG A 9 16.09 3.15 -10.26
C ARG A 9 15.63 2.82 -8.84
N THR A 10 15.88 3.71 -7.89
CA THR A 10 15.45 3.53 -6.49
C THR A 10 13.93 3.60 -6.36
N LEU A 11 13.26 4.44 -7.14
CA LEU A 11 11.80 4.55 -7.19
C LEU A 11 11.16 3.29 -7.78
N ILE A 12 11.74 2.73 -8.84
CA ILE A 12 11.31 1.46 -9.45
C ILE A 12 11.46 0.33 -8.44
N TYR A 13 12.59 0.21 -7.74
CA TYR A 13 12.74 -0.81 -6.70
C TYR A 13 11.72 -0.62 -5.57
N TYR A 14 11.49 0.62 -5.15
CA TYR A 14 10.46 0.96 -4.17
C TYR A 14 9.07 0.51 -4.62
N LEU A 15 8.70 0.81 -5.87
CA LEU A 15 7.42 0.45 -6.45
C LEU A 15 7.29 -1.06 -6.63
N ILE A 16 8.33 -1.75 -7.10
CA ILE A 16 8.34 -3.21 -7.26
C ILE A 16 8.16 -3.88 -5.91
N VAL A 17 8.91 -3.47 -4.89
CA VAL A 17 8.76 -4.00 -3.52
C VAL A 17 7.35 -3.72 -2.99
N GLY A 18 6.82 -2.52 -3.24
CA GLY A 18 5.45 -2.17 -2.87
C GLY A 18 4.39 -3.03 -3.53
N VAL A 19 4.51 -3.29 -4.84
CA VAL A 19 3.58 -4.14 -5.60
C VAL A 19 3.69 -5.61 -5.17
N LEU A 20 4.90 -6.12 -4.96
CA LEU A 20 5.10 -7.48 -4.44
C LEU A 20 4.48 -7.64 -3.04
N ASN A 21 4.68 -6.66 -2.17
CA ASN A 21 4.07 -6.63 -0.84
C ASN A 21 2.54 -6.59 -0.95
N PHE A 22 2.00 -5.76 -1.83
CA PHE A 22 0.56 -5.69 -2.10
C PHE A 22 0.00 -7.05 -2.52
N ILE A 23 0.61 -7.72 -3.52
CA ILE A 23 0.15 -9.03 -4.01
C ILE A 23 0.19 -10.09 -2.89
N VAL A 24 1.31 -10.19 -2.17
CA VAL A 24 1.50 -11.19 -1.11
C VAL A 24 0.52 -10.94 0.04
N CYS A 25 0.44 -9.71 0.53
CA CYS A 25 -0.42 -9.35 1.64
C CYS A 25 -1.89 -9.51 1.26
N THR A 26 -2.33 -8.97 0.12
CA THR A 26 -3.71 -9.12 -0.37
C THR A 26 -4.09 -10.60 -0.55
N GLY A 27 -3.17 -11.44 -1.03
CA GLY A 27 -3.38 -12.89 -1.09
C GLY A 27 -3.64 -13.52 0.28
N ILE A 28 -2.81 -13.20 1.28
CA ILE A 28 -3.00 -13.65 2.67
C ILE A 28 -4.32 -13.12 3.25
N MET A 29 -4.67 -11.88 2.93
CA MET A 29 -5.91 -11.24 3.34
C MET A 29 -7.14 -12.01 2.86
N PHE A 30 -7.20 -12.36 1.57
CA PHE A 30 -8.29 -13.17 1.01
C PHE A 30 -8.30 -14.59 1.55
N MET A 31 -7.13 -15.17 1.78
CA MET A 31 -7.01 -16.50 2.38
C MET A 31 -7.58 -16.52 3.80
N LEU A 32 -7.27 -15.52 4.62
CA LEU A 32 -7.81 -15.38 5.98
C LEU A 32 -9.34 -15.22 5.98
N PHE A 33 -9.88 -14.40 5.09
CA PHE A 33 -11.32 -14.15 5.00
C PHE A 33 -12.10 -15.36 4.44
N ASN A 34 -11.62 -15.94 3.34
CA ASN A 34 -12.32 -17.02 2.67
C ASN A 34 -12.10 -18.39 3.33
N MET A 35 -10.86 -18.72 3.73
CA MET A 35 -10.52 -20.04 4.27
C MET A 35 -10.54 -20.11 5.80
N CYS A 36 -10.07 -19.06 6.49
CA CYS A 36 -10.03 -19.06 7.96
C CYS A 36 -11.30 -18.46 8.59
N GLY A 37 -12.21 -17.91 7.80
CA GLY A 37 -13.47 -17.33 8.29
C GLY A 37 -13.29 -16.07 9.13
N PHE A 38 -12.16 -15.36 8.98
CA PHE A 38 -11.95 -14.08 9.64
C PHE A 38 -12.93 -13.03 9.11
N SER A 39 -13.28 -12.04 9.93
CA SER A 39 -14.12 -10.92 9.50
C SER A 39 -13.40 -10.02 8.49
N GLU A 40 -14.17 -9.38 7.62
CA GLU A 40 -13.75 -8.39 6.62
C GLU A 40 -13.00 -7.19 7.21
N HIS A 41 -13.07 -6.96 8.53
CA HIS A 41 -12.26 -5.94 9.21
C HIS A 41 -10.97 -6.51 9.80
N VAL A 42 -10.99 -7.76 10.27
CA VAL A 42 -9.83 -8.36 10.95
C VAL A 42 -8.79 -8.81 9.92
N ALA A 43 -9.21 -9.37 8.78
CA ALA A 43 -8.29 -9.80 7.73
C ALA A 43 -7.43 -8.64 7.19
N PRO A 44 -7.99 -7.45 6.86
CA PRO A 44 -7.20 -6.27 6.50
C PRO A 44 -6.24 -5.79 7.59
N VAL A 45 -6.63 -5.80 8.87
CA VAL A 45 -5.74 -5.39 9.97
C VAL A 45 -4.49 -6.27 10.02
N VAL A 46 -4.68 -7.60 9.95
CA VAL A 46 -3.57 -8.56 9.93
C VAL A 46 -2.70 -8.34 8.70
N ASN A 47 -3.33 -8.14 7.55
CA ASN A 47 -2.66 -7.83 6.29
C ASN A 47 -1.77 -6.58 6.38
N TYR A 48 -2.24 -5.48 6.96
CA TYR A 48 -1.46 -4.25 7.07
C TYR A 48 -0.39 -4.29 8.16
N ALA A 49 -0.62 -5.06 9.23
CA ALA A 49 0.42 -5.34 10.22
C ALA A 49 1.59 -6.11 9.59
N LEU A 50 1.29 -7.19 8.85
CA LEU A 50 2.28 -7.96 8.10
C LEU A 50 2.96 -7.11 7.02
N GLY A 51 2.17 -6.35 6.25
CA GLY A 51 2.69 -5.48 5.20
C GLY A 51 3.62 -4.40 5.75
N SER A 52 3.33 -3.84 6.93
CA SER A 52 4.19 -2.88 7.61
C SER A 52 5.50 -3.51 8.09
N LEU A 53 5.45 -4.75 8.57
CA LEU A 53 6.65 -5.51 8.98
C LEU A 53 7.55 -5.79 7.77
N ILE A 54 6.97 -6.33 6.68
CA ILE A 54 7.69 -6.60 5.43
C ILE A 54 8.29 -5.30 4.87
N TRP A 55 7.53 -4.22 4.91
CA TRP A 55 7.99 -2.91 4.47
C TRP A 55 9.18 -2.41 5.29
N TYR A 56 9.12 -2.54 6.62
CA TYR A 56 10.23 -2.19 7.49
C TYR A 56 11.49 -3.00 7.18
N LEU A 57 11.34 -4.31 6.98
CA LEU A 57 12.46 -5.18 6.57
C LEU A 57 13.01 -4.76 5.21
N ALA A 58 12.16 -4.49 4.22
CA ALA A 58 12.60 -4.03 2.90
C ALA A 58 13.33 -2.68 2.96
N CYS A 59 12.83 -1.73 3.76
CA CYS A 59 13.51 -0.46 3.99
C CYS A 59 14.90 -0.67 4.60
N ARG A 60 15.01 -1.56 5.60
CA ARG A 60 16.26 -1.84 6.31
C ARG A 60 17.29 -2.60 5.47
N TYR A 61 16.86 -3.60 4.71
CA TYR A 61 17.76 -4.52 4.00
C TYR A 61 17.96 -4.18 2.51
N LEU A 62 16.96 -3.63 1.83
CA LEU A 62 17.01 -3.35 0.39
C LEU A 62 17.27 -1.87 0.08
N LEU A 63 16.54 -0.95 0.70
CA LEU A 63 16.61 0.47 0.31
C LEU A 63 17.69 1.29 1.03
N PHE A 64 17.95 1.03 2.31
CA PHE A 64 18.79 1.88 3.17
C PHE A 64 19.93 1.10 3.84
N ARG A 65 20.60 0.21 3.10
CA ARG A 65 21.81 -0.50 3.59
C ARG A 65 22.87 0.53 4.04
N GLY A 66 23.03 0.68 5.36
CA GLY A 66 24.08 1.51 5.98
C GLY A 66 23.71 2.96 6.29
N THR A 67 22.44 3.37 6.14
CA THR A 67 21.98 4.72 6.52
C THR A 67 20.95 4.66 7.64
N GLU A 68 21.13 5.46 8.69
CA GLU A 68 20.22 5.61 9.82
C GLU A 68 18.79 5.91 9.32
N THR A 69 17.85 4.99 9.56
CA THR A 69 16.43 5.26 9.37
C THR A 69 15.99 6.27 10.42
N THR A 70 15.73 7.51 10.01
CA THR A 70 15.31 8.57 10.94
C THR A 70 13.96 8.19 11.56
N TRP A 71 13.91 8.09 12.89
CA TRP A 71 12.71 7.77 13.66
C TRP A 71 11.47 8.60 13.25
N GLN A 72 11.70 9.87 12.89
CA GLN A 72 10.65 10.77 12.39
C GLN A 72 9.98 10.29 11.10
N SER A 73 10.73 9.67 10.17
CA SER A 73 10.16 9.12 8.93
C SER A 73 9.31 7.88 9.19
N MET A 74 9.68 7.07 10.19
CA MET A 74 8.87 5.91 10.59
C MET A 74 7.54 6.34 11.21
N ILE A 75 7.54 7.35 12.07
CA ILE A 75 6.30 7.88 12.66
C ILE A 75 5.38 8.43 11.57
N ARG A 76 5.90 9.24 10.64
CA ARG A 76 5.11 9.77 9.52
C ARG A 76 4.55 8.66 8.65
N PHE A 77 5.32 7.62 8.39
CA PHE A 77 4.87 6.43 7.66
C PHE A 77 3.72 5.72 8.39
N THR A 78 3.85 5.46 9.69
CA THR A 78 2.81 4.79 10.46
C THR A 78 1.52 5.60 10.48
N ILE A 79 1.61 6.93 10.68
CA ILE A 79 0.44 7.82 10.64
C ILE A 79 -0.22 7.79 9.25
N GLU A 80 0.57 7.85 8.18
CA GLU A 80 0.06 7.78 6.81
C GLU A 80 -0.69 6.47 6.54
N VAL A 81 -0.10 5.34 6.94
CA VAL A 81 -0.72 4.01 6.82
C VAL A 81 -2.04 3.95 7.58
N LEU A 82 -2.10 4.48 8.81
CA LEU A 82 -3.32 4.50 9.60
C LEU A 82 -4.41 5.37 8.96
N ILE A 83 -4.05 6.57 8.48
CA ILE A 83 -5.00 7.46 7.80
C ILE A 83 -5.53 6.80 6.52
N CYS A 84 -4.64 6.27 5.68
CA CYS A 84 -5.01 5.54 4.47
C CYS A 84 -5.93 4.35 4.80
N TYR A 85 -5.64 3.61 5.86
CA TYR A 85 -6.44 2.47 6.27
C TYR A 85 -7.87 2.89 6.62
N VAL A 86 -8.02 3.92 7.47
CA VAL A 86 -9.34 4.43 7.88
C VAL A 86 -10.12 4.94 6.66
N LEU A 87 -9.50 5.78 5.84
CA LEU A 87 -10.15 6.33 4.64
C LEU A 87 -10.58 5.22 3.66
N SER A 88 -9.78 4.18 3.51
CA SER A 88 -10.05 3.13 2.53
C SER A 88 -11.14 2.17 3.01
N TYR A 89 -11.05 1.67 4.24
CA TYR A 89 -11.93 0.58 4.71
C TYR A 89 -13.19 1.07 5.41
N TYR A 90 -13.18 2.26 6.04
CA TYR A 90 -14.35 2.77 6.75
C TYR A 90 -15.14 3.82 5.95
N ILE A 91 -14.56 4.36 4.87
CA ILE A 91 -15.22 5.37 4.03
C ILE A 91 -15.34 4.86 2.61
N ALA A 92 -14.23 4.63 1.90
CA ALA A 92 -14.29 4.33 0.47
C ALA A 92 -14.93 2.97 0.15
N ALA A 93 -14.53 1.90 0.84
CA ALA A 93 -15.06 0.56 0.65
C ALA A 93 -16.59 0.47 0.86
N PRO A 94 -17.16 0.92 1.99
CA PRO A 94 -18.62 0.87 2.21
C PRO A 94 -19.39 1.81 1.28
N LEU A 95 -18.81 2.98 0.96
CA LEU A 95 -19.44 3.87 -0.03
C LEU A 95 -19.49 3.21 -1.40
N MET A 96 -18.42 2.56 -1.84
CA MET A 96 -18.40 1.89 -3.14
C MET A 96 -19.27 0.63 -3.14
N SER A 97 -19.35 -0.11 -2.03
CA SER A 97 -20.16 -1.34 -1.96
C SER A 97 -21.64 -1.01 -2.10
N CYS A 98 -22.12 0.07 -1.46
CA CYS A 98 -23.48 0.58 -1.61
C CYS A 98 -23.88 0.95 -3.05
N TRP A 99 -22.93 1.30 -3.93
CA TRP A 99 -23.25 1.73 -5.30
C TRP A 99 -22.91 0.68 -6.37
N LEU A 100 -21.83 -0.08 -6.18
CA LEU A 100 -21.33 -1.01 -7.20
C LEU A 100 -21.87 -2.43 -7.05
N LEU A 101 -22.31 -2.85 -5.86
CA LEU A 101 -22.90 -4.18 -5.67
C LEU A 101 -24.33 -4.30 -6.22
N ASP A 102 -24.96 -3.19 -6.60
CA ASP A 102 -26.23 -3.16 -7.32
C ASP A 102 -26.11 -3.76 -8.73
N TYR A 103 -24.90 -3.79 -9.31
CA TYR A 103 -24.65 -4.39 -10.61
C TYR A 103 -24.36 -5.89 -10.46
N GLU A 104 -25.21 -6.73 -11.06
CA GLU A 104 -25.09 -8.19 -11.03
C GLU A 104 -23.74 -8.69 -11.57
N SER A 105 -23.19 -8.02 -12.58
CA SER A 105 -21.85 -8.31 -13.13
C SER A 105 -20.75 -8.16 -12.09
N VAL A 106 -20.84 -7.16 -11.22
CA VAL A 106 -19.87 -6.95 -10.13
C VAL A 106 -20.05 -8.05 -9.09
N ARG A 107 -21.29 -8.34 -8.72
CA ARG A 107 -21.63 -9.37 -7.75
C ARG A 107 -21.08 -10.75 -8.12
N ASN A 108 -21.19 -11.13 -9.39
CA ASN A 108 -20.67 -12.40 -9.91
C ASN A 108 -19.14 -12.52 -9.90
N ILE A 109 -18.41 -11.39 -10.00
CA ILE A 109 -16.94 -11.40 -9.90
C ILE A 109 -16.49 -11.71 -8.46
N PHE A 110 -17.30 -11.35 -7.46
CA PHE A 110 -16.97 -11.46 -6.04
C PHE A 110 -17.67 -12.62 -5.31
N ASP A 111 -18.36 -13.51 -6.02
CA ASP A 111 -19.04 -14.71 -5.47
C ASP A 111 -18.09 -15.88 -5.12
N PHE A 112 -16.78 -15.64 -5.11
CA PHE A 112 -15.83 -16.66 -4.68
C PHE A 112 -15.88 -16.84 -3.16
N GLY A 113 -16.04 -18.08 -2.69
CA GLY A 113 -16.11 -18.39 -1.25
C GLY A 113 -17.51 -18.33 -0.64
N GLY A 114 -18.55 -18.16 -1.46
CA GLY A 114 -19.97 -18.25 -1.09
C GLY A 114 -20.69 -16.91 -1.08
N SER A 115 -22.00 -16.93 -1.29
CA SER A 115 -22.80 -15.72 -1.50
C SER A 115 -22.87 -14.79 -0.28
N ASP A 116 -22.63 -15.30 0.92
CA ASP A 116 -22.54 -14.51 2.15
C ASP A 116 -21.24 -13.69 2.25
N LYS A 117 -20.25 -13.99 1.40
CA LYS A 117 -18.92 -13.35 1.41
C LYS A 117 -18.72 -12.30 0.33
N ILE A 118 -19.71 -12.09 -0.55
CA ILE A 118 -19.60 -11.18 -1.70
C ILE A 118 -19.26 -9.76 -1.27
N THR A 119 -20.01 -9.22 -0.30
CA THR A 119 -19.82 -7.85 0.20
C THR A 119 -18.43 -7.67 0.80
N GLY A 120 -17.99 -8.58 1.66
CA GLY A 120 -16.66 -8.53 2.26
C GLY A 120 -15.54 -8.68 1.23
N ASN A 121 -15.66 -9.59 0.26
CA ASN A 121 -14.68 -9.74 -0.82
C ASN A 121 -14.56 -8.45 -1.66
N PHE A 122 -15.68 -7.81 -1.96
CA PHE A 122 -15.71 -6.55 -2.68
C PHE A 122 -15.06 -5.43 -1.87
N GLU A 123 -15.47 -5.25 -0.61
CA GLU A 123 -14.96 -4.20 0.27
C GLU A 123 -13.47 -4.34 0.54
N MET A 124 -12.99 -5.58 0.72
CA MET A 124 -11.58 -5.88 0.86
C MET A 124 -10.78 -5.56 -0.41
N THR A 125 -11.33 -5.86 -1.58
CA THR A 125 -10.68 -5.54 -2.87
C THR A 125 -10.58 -4.03 -3.07
N VAL A 126 -11.72 -3.33 -2.97
CA VAL A 126 -11.78 -1.89 -3.16
C VAL A 126 -10.95 -1.17 -2.11
N GLY A 127 -11.08 -1.57 -0.84
CA GLY A 127 -10.29 -1.05 0.26
C GLY A 127 -8.80 -1.22 0.02
N ALA A 128 -8.35 -2.38 -0.47
CA ALA A 128 -6.94 -2.62 -0.79
C ALA A 128 -6.45 -1.74 -1.96
N ILE A 129 -7.24 -1.59 -3.03
CA ILE A 129 -6.88 -0.76 -4.19
C ILE A 129 -6.80 0.72 -3.79
N VAL A 130 -7.84 1.24 -3.12
CA VAL A 130 -7.88 2.64 -2.65
C VAL A 130 -6.72 2.89 -1.70
N TYR A 131 -6.46 1.98 -0.76
CA TYR A 131 -5.32 2.07 0.15
C TYR A 131 -4.00 2.12 -0.61
N ALA A 132 -3.78 1.23 -1.58
CA ALA A 132 -2.52 1.19 -2.33
C ALA A 132 -2.26 2.51 -3.08
N VAL A 133 -3.31 3.10 -3.66
CA VAL A 133 -3.23 4.40 -4.32
C VAL A 133 -2.92 5.49 -3.30
N LEU A 134 -3.73 5.65 -2.25
CA LEU A 134 -3.53 6.69 -1.23
C LEU A 134 -2.15 6.59 -0.59
N ASN A 135 -1.75 5.37 -0.20
CA ASN A 135 -0.48 5.11 0.47
C ASN A 135 0.72 5.42 -0.43
N TYR A 136 0.64 5.15 -1.75
CA TYR A 136 1.67 5.56 -2.69
C TYR A 136 1.81 7.09 -2.74
N PHE A 137 0.70 7.82 -2.85
CA PHE A 137 0.71 9.28 -2.89
C PHE A 137 1.21 9.86 -1.56
N GLY A 138 0.70 9.39 -0.43
CA GLY A 138 1.11 9.81 0.91
C GLY A 138 2.59 9.58 1.16
N GLN A 139 3.09 8.39 0.83
CA GLN A 139 4.51 8.11 0.99
C GLN A 139 5.39 9.00 0.11
N ARG A 140 4.98 9.23 -1.15
CA ARG A 140 5.73 10.04 -2.11
C ARG A 140 5.77 11.52 -1.72
N TYR A 141 4.64 12.11 -1.34
CA TYR A 141 4.49 13.56 -1.15
C TYR A 141 4.60 14.00 0.32
N PHE A 142 4.30 13.12 1.27
CA PHE A 142 4.30 13.47 2.70
C PHE A 142 5.46 12.83 3.46
N VAL A 143 5.62 11.50 3.36
CA VAL A 143 6.59 10.75 4.18
C VAL A 143 8.03 10.96 3.68
N PHE A 144 8.25 10.84 2.37
CA PHE A 144 9.59 10.85 1.77
C PHE A 144 9.91 12.09 0.94
N SER A 145 9.06 13.13 0.94
CA SER A 145 9.30 14.35 0.15
C SER A 145 10.68 14.96 0.41
N SER A 146 11.10 15.04 1.67
CA SER A 146 12.41 15.59 2.05
C SER A 146 13.60 14.75 1.57
N ARG A 147 13.47 13.40 1.52
CA ARG A 147 14.55 12.51 1.01
C ARG A 147 14.65 12.55 -0.51
N PHE A 148 13.50 12.59 -1.21
CA PHE A 148 13.49 12.75 -2.66
C PHE A 148 14.05 14.11 -3.09
N GLU A 149 13.76 15.19 -2.35
CA GLU A 149 14.35 16.51 -2.61
C GLU A 149 15.86 16.57 -2.34
N TYR A 150 16.35 15.93 -1.27
CA TYR A 150 17.77 15.91 -0.95
C TYR A 150 18.61 15.19 -2.02
N HIS A 151 18.17 14.00 -2.45
CA HIS A 151 18.84 13.27 -3.52
C HIS A 151 18.79 14.00 -4.87
N ARG A 152 17.70 14.75 -5.15
CA ARG A 152 17.60 15.61 -6.33
C ARG A 152 18.63 16.75 -6.30
N LYS A 153 18.74 17.47 -5.17
CA LYS A 153 19.71 18.58 -5.01
C LYS A 153 21.18 18.13 -5.05
N GLN A 154 21.51 16.95 -4.48
CA GLN A 154 22.87 16.40 -4.60
C GLN A 154 23.21 15.99 -6.04
N GLN A 155 22.25 15.46 -6.81
CA GLN A 155 22.50 15.09 -8.21
C GLN A 155 22.62 16.30 -9.13
N GLU A 156 21.83 17.35 -8.92
CA GLU A 156 21.96 18.63 -9.65
C GLU A 156 23.34 19.28 -9.42
N SER A 157 23.87 19.22 -8.20
CA SER A 157 25.21 19.75 -7.86
C SER A 157 26.38 18.89 -8.37
N THR A 158 26.16 17.61 -8.68
CA THR A 158 27.17 16.72 -9.25
C THR A 158 27.20 16.75 -10.78
N CYS A 159 26.07 17.07 -11.43
CA CYS A 159 25.97 17.19 -12.89
C CYS A 159 26.27 18.61 -13.41
N GLY A 160 26.36 19.61 -12.51
CA GLY A 160 26.76 20.99 -12.83
C GLY A 160 28.27 21.24 -12.74
N LYS A 161 29.10 20.19 -12.61
CA LYS A 161 30.56 20.24 -12.73
C LYS A 161 31.03 19.49 -13.98
#